data_AF-A0A4V0ZZY5-F1
#
_entry.id   AF-A0A4V0ZZY5-F1
#
_cell.length_a   1.000
_cell.length_b   1.000
_cell.length_c   1.000
_cell.angle_alpha   90.00
_cell.angle_beta   90.00
_cell.angle_gamma   90.00
#
_symmetry.space_group_name_H-M   'P 1'
#
loop_
_entity.id
_entity.type
_entity.pdbx_description
1 polymer ?
#
loop_
_entity_poly.entity_id
_entity_poly.type
_entity_poly.pdbx_seq_one_letter_code
_entity_poly.pdbx_strand_id
1 'polypeptide(L)'
;MPLLPEEPQIHESAQGPVATPASSRVAPTPRPVPGPRPAAPVRPGRPGPPRPAPPAQRAPRDVAPAKPSPSGPAVPAAPAAGPQIQLIPASAEGALDAAEEALDLLLDSGRAPGDVLVLTTGARHPWAEHELSFGEASYWAQQDAGDDVFYADGAMAARAATRPVVIVAVNGDDADAAATALPVAHTRAGTLLIVCGDPQRINAVLGAGV
;
A
#
# COMPACT_ATOMS: atom_id res chain seq x y z
N MET A 1 -79.32 -19.61 -0.40
CA MET A 1 -79.05 -18.64 -1.48
C MET A 1 -78.03 -17.63 -0.97
N PRO A 2 -76.91 -17.36 -1.66
CA PRO A 2 -75.94 -18.25 -2.27
C PRO A 2 -74.51 -18.05 -1.67
N LEU A 3 -73.56 -18.81 -2.20
CA LEU A 3 -72.21 -19.10 -1.73
C LEU A 3 -71.17 -18.05 -2.19
N LEU A 4 -70.08 -17.99 -1.42
CA LEU A 4 -68.75 -17.35 -1.58
C LEU A 4 -68.31 -16.95 -3.00
N PRO A 5 -67.63 -15.79 -3.19
CA PRO A 5 -66.90 -15.47 -4.42
C PRO A 5 -65.47 -16.04 -4.42
N GLU A 6 -65.27 -17.02 -5.31
CA GLU A 6 -64.22 -17.09 -6.35
C GLU A 6 -62.78 -16.63 -6.01
N GLU A 7 -61.90 -17.60 -5.72
CA GLU A 7 -60.45 -17.46 -5.89
C GLU A 7 -60.07 -17.56 -7.38
N PRO A 8 -59.15 -16.71 -7.89
CA PRO A 8 -58.72 -16.76 -9.27
C PRO A 8 -57.82 -17.98 -9.54
N GLN A 9 -58.26 -18.82 -10.48
CA GLN A 9 -57.53 -19.98 -10.99
C GLN A 9 -56.26 -19.55 -11.73
N ILE A 10 -55.10 -19.88 -11.16
CA ILE A 10 -53.81 -19.89 -11.85
C ILE A 10 -53.80 -21.04 -12.86
N HIS A 11 -53.78 -20.70 -14.15
CA HIS A 11 -53.67 -21.66 -15.23
C HIS A 11 -52.26 -22.25 -15.27
N GLU A 12 -52.20 -23.54 -14.95
CA GLU A 12 -51.07 -24.45 -15.18
C GLU A 12 -50.88 -24.63 -16.69
N SER A 13 -49.92 -23.90 -17.27
CA SER A 13 -49.45 -24.16 -18.64
C SER A 13 -48.36 -25.22 -18.60
N ALA A 14 -48.70 -26.35 -19.20
CA ALA A 14 -47.93 -27.58 -19.28
C ALA A 14 -46.59 -27.46 -20.02
N GLN A 15 -45.60 -28.15 -19.44
CA GLN A 15 -44.57 -28.98 -20.07
C GLN A 15 -44.35 -28.88 -21.59
N GLY A 16 -43.13 -28.45 -21.95
CA GLY A 16 -42.47 -28.85 -23.20
C GLY A 16 -41.11 -29.49 -22.88
N PRO A 17 -40.80 -30.71 -23.36
CA PRO A 17 -39.50 -31.33 -23.18
C PRO A 17 -38.68 -31.26 -24.48
N VAL A 18 -37.49 -30.67 -24.45
CA VAL A 18 -36.37 -31.12 -25.31
C VAL A 18 -35.07 -30.96 -24.55
N ALA A 19 -34.44 -32.09 -24.27
CA ALA A 19 -33.05 -32.21 -23.87
C ALA A 19 -32.14 -32.03 -25.09
N THR A 20 -31.05 -31.28 -24.95
CA THR A 20 -29.68 -31.81 -25.11
C THR A 20 -28.64 -30.75 -24.76
N PRO A 21 -27.59 -31.11 -24.01
CA PRO A 21 -26.48 -30.21 -23.72
C PRO A 21 -25.46 -30.27 -24.85
N ALA A 22 -25.11 -29.12 -25.42
CA ALA A 22 -23.88 -28.96 -26.20
C ALA A 22 -22.99 -27.98 -25.45
N SER A 23 -22.22 -28.55 -24.51
CA SER A 23 -21.08 -27.89 -23.88
C SER A 23 -20.01 -27.72 -24.95
N SER A 24 -19.94 -26.54 -25.57
CA SER A 24 -18.84 -26.13 -26.44
C SER A 24 -17.59 -25.94 -25.58
N ARG A 25 -16.94 -27.08 -25.29
CA ARG A 25 -15.57 -27.16 -24.78
C ARG A 25 -14.64 -26.58 -25.83
N VAL A 26 -14.41 -25.28 -25.82
CA VAL A 26 -13.21 -24.69 -26.41
C VAL A 26 -12.06 -25.12 -25.52
N ALA A 27 -11.31 -26.13 -25.96
CA ALA A 27 -10.05 -26.48 -25.34
C ALA A 27 -9.09 -25.28 -25.48
N PRO A 28 -8.57 -24.69 -24.39
CA PRO A 28 -7.45 -23.78 -24.50
C PRO A 28 -6.27 -24.60 -25.01
N THR A 29 -5.73 -24.23 -26.16
CA THR A 29 -4.44 -24.73 -26.63
C THR A 29 -3.42 -24.46 -25.51
N PRO A 30 -2.71 -25.46 -24.98
CA PRO A 30 -1.71 -25.22 -23.95
C PRO A 30 -0.65 -24.28 -24.52
N ARG A 31 -0.50 -23.09 -23.93
CA ARG A 31 0.65 -22.24 -24.21
C ARG A 31 1.91 -23.04 -23.87
N PRO A 32 2.98 -22.97 -24.70
CA PRO A 32 4.25 -23.56 -24.34
C PRO A 32 4.70 -22.99 -22.99
N VAL A 33 4.79 -23.83 -21.98
CA VAL A 33 5.48 -23.48 -20.73
C VAL A 33 6.94 -23.20 -21.05
N PRO A 34 7.49 -22.03 -20.69
CA PRO A 34 8.93 -21.82 -20.71
C PRO A 34 9.57 -22.90 -19.82
N GLY A 35 10.29 -23.82 -20.45
CA GLY A 35 11.02 -24.86 -19.73
C GLY A 35 12.01 -24.25 -18.72
N PRO A 36 12.42 -25.01 -17.69
CA PRO A 36 13.40 -24.55 -16.72
C PRO A 36 14.67 -24.12 -17.45
N ARG A 37 15.09 -22.86 -17.27
CA ARG A 37 16.39 -22.40 -17.74
C ARG A 37 17.47 -23.30 -17.12
N PRO A 38 18.40 -23.86 -17.91
CA PRO A 38 19.58 -24.50 -17.35
C PRO A 38 20.34 -23.51 -16.47
N ALA A 39 20.65 -23.90 -15.24
CA ALA A 39 21.52 -23.16 -14.36
C ALA A 39 22.87 -22.94 -15.05
N ALA A 40 23.35 -21.69 -15.08
CA ALA A 40 24.69 -21.38 -15.53
C ALA A 40 25.69 -22.15 -14.64
N PRO A 41 26.72 -22.79 -15.20
CA PRO A 41 27.72 -23.47 -14.40
C PRO A 41 28.45 -22.45 -13.51
N VAL A 42 28.44 -22.73 -12.21
CA VAL A 42 29.28 -22.06 -11.21
C VAL A 42 30.72 -22.17 -11.68
N ARG A 43 31.33 -21.02 -11.98
CA ARG A 43 32.73 -20.97 -12.43
C ARG A 43 33.62 -21.45 -11.27
N PRO A 44 34.47 -22.48 -11.48
CA PRO A 44 35.38 -22.95 -10.46
C PRO A 44 36.32 -21.84 -9.99
N GLY A 45 36.50 -21.75 -8.68
CA GLY A 45 37.29 -20.73 -8.00
C GLY A 45 38.73 -20.66 -8.51
N ARG A 46 39.26 -19.43 -8.58
CA ARG A 46 40.70 -19.20 -8.62
C ARG A 46 41.19 -18.97 -7.19
N PRO A 47 42.10 -19.83 -6.67
CA PRO A 47 42.80 -19.57 -5.43
C PRO A 47 43.66 -18.31 -5.57
N GLY A 48 43.41 -17.32 -4.72
CA GLY A 48 44.34 -16.21 -4.51
C GLY A 48 45.58 -16.69 -3.73
N PRO A 49 46.76 -16.09 -3.97
CA PRO A 49 47.98 -16.46 -3.25
C PRO A 49 47.91 -16.07 -1.75
N PRO A 50 48.61 -16.82 -0.87
CA PRO A 50 48.46 -16.71 0.58
C PRO A 50 49.08 -15.44 1.20
N ARG A 51 48.45 -15.00 2.28
CA ARG A 51 48.87 -13.97 3.24
C ARG A 51 50.20 -14.32 3.93
N PRO A 52 51.13 -13.36 4.13
CA PRO A 52 52.11 -13.43 5.22
C PRO A 52 51.56 -12.79 6.50
N ALA A 53 51.69 -13.49 7.62
CA ALA A 53 51.45 -12.98 8.97
C ALA A 53 52.80 -12.94 9.74
N PRO A 54 52.81 -12.54 11.03
CA PRO A 54 53.44 -11.34 11.58
C PRO A 54 54.82 -11.61 12.24
N PRO A 55 55.47 -10.58 12.82
CA PRO A 55 56.34 -10.80 13.97
C PRO A 55 55.68 -10.29 15.26
N ALA A 56 55.76 -11.15 16.28
CA ALA A 56 55.36 -10.91 17.65
C ALA A 56 56.47 -10.21 18.47
N GLN A 57 56.04 -9.57 19.57
CA GLN A 57 56.58 -9.65 20.94
C GLN A 57 56.80 -8.27 21.62
N ARG A 58 55.94 -7.94 22.60
CA ARG A 58 56.28 -7.90 24.04
C ARG A 58 55.09 -7.38 24.88
N ALA A 59 54.76 -8.11 25.94
CA ALA A 59 53.93 -7.66 27.07
C ALA A 59 54.83 -7.01 28.17
N PRO A 60 54.33 -6.70 29.38
CA PRO A 60 53.25 -5.78 29.78
C PRO A 60 53.74 -4.76 30.83
N ARG A 61 53.19 -3.53 30.95
CA ARG A 61 53.32 -2.68 32.16
C ARG A 61 52.14 -1.72 32.38
N ASP A 62 51.55 -1.88 33.57
CA ASP A 62 50.93 -0.92 34.50
C ASP A 62 50.12 0.32 34.06
N VAL A 63 48.83 0.26 34.44
CA VAL A 63 47.99 1.22 35.20
C VAL A 63 48.30 2.73 35.17
N ALA A 64 47.34 3.53 34.68
CA ALA A 64 46.72 4.70 35.35
C ALA A 64 45.67 5.41 34.45
N PRO A 65 44.65 6.11 35.01
CA PRO A 65 43.37 6.36 34.35
C PRO A 65 43.37 7.61 33.47
N ALA A 66 42.82 7.49 32.26
CA ALA A 66 42.55 8.64 31.40
C ALA A 66 41.26 9.35 31.84
N LYS A 67 41.39 10.65 32.13
CA LYS A 67 40.28 11.59 32.36
C LYS A 67 39.38 11.67 31.12
N PRO A 68 38.05 11.82 31.26
CA PRO A 68 37.18 12.10 30.13
C PRO A 68 37.40 13.55 29.66
N SER A 69 37.93 13.72 28.46
CA SER A 69 37.93 15.03 27.77
C SER A 69 36.60 15.24 27.05
N PRO A 70 36.16 16.51 26.91
CA PRO A 70 34.76 16.86 26.69
C PRO A 70 34.32 16.66 25.23
N SER A 71 33.01 16.45 25.11
CA SER A 71 32.24 16.34 23.88
C SER A 71 32.77 17.20 22.74
N GLY A 72 33.02 16.55 21.59
CA GLY A 72 33.06 17.26 20.31
C GLY A 72 31.73 17.98 20.06
N PRO A 73 31.72 19.03 19.21
CA PRO A 73 30.52 19.80 18.94
C PRO A 73 29.43 18.86 18.42
N ALA A 74 28.30 18.81 19.12
CA ALA A 74 27.10 18.17 18.63
C ALA A 74 26.75 18.83 17.29
N VAL A 75 26.80 18.05 16.22
CA VAL A 75 26.27 18.44 14.92
C VAL A 75 24.80 18.80 15.19
N PRO A 76 24.35 20.03 14.93
CA PRO A 76 22.93 20.32 15.05
C PRO A 76 22.19 19.36 14.14
N ALA A 77 21.26 18.58 14.70
CA ALA A 77 20.38 17.75 13.90
C ALA A 77 19.73 18.66 12.85
N ALA A 78 19.93 18.33 11.58
CA ALA A 78 19.24 19.01 10.50
C ALA A 78 17.74 19.01 10.83
N PRO A 79 17.00 20.10 10.57
CA PRO A 79 15.54 20.06 10.70
C PRO A 79 15.06 18.83 9.93
N ALA A 80 14.25 17.99 10.58
CA ALA A 80 13.71 16.80 9.93
C ALA A 80 13.03 17.26 8.64
N ALA A 81 13.65 16.95 7.50
CA ALA A 81 13.04 17.21 6.21
C ALA A 81 11.71 16.46 6.22
N GLY A 82 10.61 17.17 5.93
CA GLY A 82 9.30 16.54 5.78
C GLY A 82 9.34 15.44 4.71
N PRO A 83 8.31 14.58 4.64
CA PRO A 83 8.23 13.56 3.61
C PRO A 83 8.39 14.18 2.21
N GLN A 84 9.06 13.46 1.32
CA GLN A 84 9.08 13.81 -0.09
C GLN A 84 7.64 13.74 -0.63
N ILE A 85 7.21 14.78 -1.35
CA ILE A 85 5.89 14.79 -1.97
C ILE A 85 6.04 14.45 -3.45
N GLN A 86 5.25 13.48 -3.93
CA GLN A 86 5.11 13.13 -5.34
C GLN A 86 3.66 13.33 -5.76
N LEU A 87 3.46 13.97 -6.91
CA LEU A 87 2.14 14.19 -7.51
C LEU A 87 1.98 13.29 -8.74
N ILE A 88 0.88 12.53 -8.78
CA ILE A 88 0.45 11.74 -9.94
C ILE A 88 -0.84 12.39 -10.49
N PRO A 89 -0.79 13.05 -11.66
CA PRO A 89 -1.97 13.67 -12.24
C PRO A 89 -3.05 12.63 -12.59
N ALA A 90 -4.27 12.83 -12.08
CA ALA A 90 -5.43 12.02 -12.40
C ALA A 90 -6.72 12.86 -12.29
N SER A 91 -7.81 12.45 -12.94
CA SER A 91 -9.14 13.02 -12.64
C SER A 91 -9.64 12.51 -11.29
N ALA A 92 -10.73 13.07 -10.77
CA ALA A 92 -11.33 12.57 -9.53
C ALA A 92 -11.76 11.09 -9.67
N GLU A 93 -12.31 10.70 -10.82
CA GLU A 93 -12.72 9.32 -11.09
C GLU A 93 -11.53 8.37 -11.23
N GLY A 94 -10.43 8.83 -11.83
CA GLY A 94 -9.22 8.02 -12.04
C GLY A 94 -8.20 8.09 -10.89
N ALA A 95 -8.45 8.87 -9.84
CA ALA A 95 -7.49 9.06 -8.76
C ALA A 95 -7.28 7.78 -7.93
N LEU A 96 -8.31 6.95 -7.80
CA LEU A 96 -8.22 5.66 -7.10
C LEU A 96 -7.37 4.68 -7.90
N ASP A 97 -7.67 4.49 -9.18
CA ASP A 97 -6.88 3.64 -10.08
C ASP A 97 -5.41 4.07 -10.11
N ALA A 98 -5.13 5.38 -10.20
CA ALA A 98 -3.78 5.90 -10.15
C ALA A 98 -3.05 5.62 -8.82
N ALA A 99 -3.79 5.58 -7.70
CA ALA A 99 -3.23 5.23 -6.40
C ALA A 99 -2.93 3.72 -6.30
N GLU A 100 -3.77 2.86 -6.87
CA GLU A 100 -3.56 1.42 -6.95
C GLU A 100 -2.34 1.08 -7.82
N GLU A 101 -2.20 1.72 -8.98
CA GLU A 101 -1.01 1.55 -9.83
C GLU A 101 0.28 2.03 -9.13
N ALA A 102 0.20 3.13 -8.37
CA ALA A 102 1.34 3.60 -7.57
C ALA A 102 1.69 2.63 -6.44
N LEU A 103 0.68 2.02 -5.80
CA LEU A 103 0.87 0.98 -4.80
C LEU A 103 1.55 -0.25 -5.41
N ASP A 104 1.07 -0.74 -6.55
CA ASP A 104 1.63 -1.91 -7.24
C ASP A 104 3.12 -1.69 -7.56
N LEU A 105 3.48 -0.51 -8.07
CA LEU A 105 4.88 -0.15 -8.33
C LEU A 105 5.74 -0.14 -7.06
N LEU A 106 5.19 0.33 -5.93
CA LEU A 106 5.90 0.30 -4.65
C LEU A 106 6.14 -1.13 -4.19
N LEU A 107 5.12 -1.99 -4.25
CA LEU A 107 5.22 -3.39 -3.85
C LEU A 107 6.18 -4.16 -4.75
N ASP A 108 6.12 -3.96 -6.07
CA ASP A 108 7.04 -4.55 -7.05
C ASP A 108 8.50 -4.11 -6.82
N SER A 109 8.71 -2.89 -6.31
CA SER A 109 10.04 -2.39 -5.93
C SER A 109 10.55 -2.96 -4.59
N GLY A 110 9.76 -3.76 -3.90
CA GLY A 110 10.09 -4.40 -2.63
C GLY A 110 9.69 -3.59 -1.39
N ARG A 111 8.79 -2.62 -1.50
CA ARG A 111 8.20 -1.95 -0.34
C ARG A 111 7.36 -2.97 0.44
N ALA A 112 7.51 -3.01 1.76
CA ALA A 112 6.68 -3.88 2.59
C ALA A 112 5.23 -3.36 2.58
N PRO A 113 4.21 -4.23 2.42
CA PRO A 113 2.80 -3.84 2.49
C PRO A 113 2.45 -3.04 3.76
N GLY A 114 2.93 -3.51 4.91
CA GLY A 114 2.83 -2.85 6.22
C GLY A 114 3.41 -1.44 6.31
N ASP A 115 4.24 -1.03 5.34
CA ASP A 115 4.82 0.30 5.28
C ASP A 115 3.97 1.31 4.47
N VAL A 116 2.84 0.86 3.89
CA VAL A 116 2.01 1.69 3.00
C VAL A 116 0.63 1.94 3.60
N LEU A 117 0.22 3.21 3.65
CA LEU A 117 -1.14 3.66 3.97
C LEU A 117 -1.77 4.26 2.72
N VAL A 118 -2.98 3.84 2.36
CA VAL A 118 -3.75 4.43 1.27
C VAL A 118 -4.96 5.17 1.85
N LEU A 119 -5.11 6.45 1.48
CA LEU A 119 -6.19 7.32 1.91
C LEU A 119 -7.04 7.72 0.71
N THR A 120 -8.36 7.74 0.88
CA THR A 120 -9.33 8.22 -0.11
C THR A 120 -10.05 9.45 0.44
N THR A 121 -10.23 10.51 -0.36
CA THR A 121 -10.93 11.73 0.09
C THR A 121 -12.41 11.76 -0.30
N GLY A 122 -12.83 10.89 -1.21
CA GLY A 122 -14.20 10.75 -1.71
C GLY A 122 -14.81 9.42 -1.30
N ALA A 123 -15.21 8.62 -2.29
CA ALA A 123 -15.69 7.25 -2.03
C ALA A 123 -14.60 6.40 -1.38
N ARG A 124 -14.97 5.53 -0.44
CA ARG A 124 -14.01 4.64 0.22
C ARG A 124 -13.49 3.61 -0.77
N HIS A 125 -12.28 3.15 -0.51
CA HIS A 125 -11.71 2.03 -1.25
C HIS A 125 -12.56 0.77 -1.02
N PRO A 126 -12.89 -0.03 -2.06
CA PRO A 126 -13.76 -1.21 -1.94
C PRO A 126 -13.30 -2.23 -0.90
N TRP A 127 -11.98 -2.41 -0.75
CA TRP A 127 -11.40 -3.25 0.31
C TRP A 127 -11.77 -2.75 1.71
N ALA A 128 -11.65 -1.44 1.98
CA ALA A 128 -11.99 -0.89 3.30
C ALA A 128 -13.49 -1.02 3.60
N GLU A 129 -14.35 -0.87 2.59
CA GLU A 129 -15.78 -1.11 2.74
C GLU A 129 -16.07 -2.58 3.10
N HIS A 130 -15.40 -3.52 2.44
CA HIS A 130 -15.52 -4.95 2.72
C HIS A 130 -15.06 -5.29 4.14
N GLU A 131 -13.89 -4.82 4.56
CA GLU A 131 -13.35 -5.12 5.89
C GLU A 131 -14.19 -4.51 7.02
N LEU A 132 -14.69 -3.28 6.84
CA LEU A 132 -15.60 -2.66 7.79
C LEU A 132 -16.91 -3.44 7.94
N SER A 133 -17.36 -4.17 6.91
CA SER A 133 -18.56 -5.00 6.98
C SER A 133 -18.42 -6.18 7.96
N PHE A 134 -17.18 -6.62 8.25
CA PHE A 134 -16.90 -7.63 9.28
C PHE A 134 -16.78 -7.06 10.69
N GLY A 135 -16.69 -5.74 10.82
CA GLY A 135 -16.69 -5.02 12.09
C GLY A 135 -15.53 -4.03 12.23
N GLU A 136 -15.83 -2.90 12.85
CA GLU A 136 -14.86 -1.83 13.04
C GLU A 136 -13.67 -2.27 13.91
N ALA A 137 -13.90 -3.04 14.98
CA ALA A 137 -12.84 -3.48 15.87
C ALA A 137 -11.80 -4.35 15.16
N SER A 138 -12.24 -5.32 14.34
CA SER A 138 -11.34 -6.16 13.54
C SER A 138 -10.62 -5.36 12.46
N TYR A 139 -11.30 -4.43 11.79
CA TYR A 139 -10.70 -3.55 10.79
C TYR A 139 -9.54 -2.73 11.37
N TRP A 140 -9.73 -2.09 12.52
CA TRP A 140 -8.65 -1.31 13.14
C TRP A 140 -7.54 -2.17 13.76
N ALA A 141 -7.85 -3.38 14.21
CA ALA A 141 -6.81 -4.31 14.66
C ALA A 141 -5.82 -4.68 13.54
N GLN A 142 -6.25 -4.67 12.26
CA GLN A 142 -5.35 -4.89 11.13
C GLN A 142 -4.35 -3.74 10.97
N GLN A 143 -4.78 -2.50 11.21
CA GLN A 143 -3.85 -1.37 11.23
C GLN A 143 -2.80 -1.53 12.33
N ASP A 144 -3.23 -1.92 13.53
CA ASP A 144 -2.35 -2.10 14.68
C ASP A 144 -1.37 -3.26 14.48
N ALA A 145 -1.78 -4.31 13.77
CA ALA A 145 -0.89 -5.41 13.37
C ALA A 145 0.20 -4.93 12.39
N GLY A 146 -0.17 -4.08 11.42
CA GLY A 146 0.78 -3.48 10.50
C GLY A 146 1.42 -4.47 9.52
N ASP A 147 0.80 -5.63 9.29
CA ASP A 147 1.34 -6.69 8.44
C ASP A 147 1.03 -6.46 6.94
N ASP A 148 -0.04 -5.71 6.63
CA ASP A 148 -0.53 -5.47 5.26
C ASP A 148 -0.75 -3.97 4.97
N VAL A 149 -1.01 -3.64 3.70
CA VAL A 149 -1.45 -2.31 3.26
C VAL A 149 -2.74 -1.95 4.01
N PHE A 150 -2.78 -0.76 4.58
CA PHE A 150 -3.99 -0.29 5.24
C PHE A 150 -4.68 0.77 4.39
N TYR A 151 -5.99 0.61 4.19
CA TYR A 151 -6.82 1.53 3.43
C TYR A 151 -7.78 2.24 4.38
N ALA A 152 -7.84 3.56 4.32
CA ALA A 152 -8.76 4.35 5.14
C ALA A 152 -9.37 5.54 4.38
N ASP A 153 -10.48 6.02 4.92
CA ASP A 153 -11.09 7.29 4.54
C ASP A 153 -10.27 8.46 5.08
N GLY A 154 -10.17 9.56 4.33
CA GLY A 154 -9.44 10.76 4.71
C GLY A 154 -9.93 11.37 6.03
N ALA A 155 -11.22 11.26 6.36
CA ALA A 155 -11.78 11.69 7.65
C ALA A 155 -11.22 10.87 8.83
N MET A 156 -10.72 9.66 8.57
CA MET A 156 -10.10 8.78 9.57
C MET A 156 -8.57 8.84 9.57
N ALA A 157 -7.94 9.65 8.72
CA ALA A 157 -6.49 9.77 8.63
C ALA A 157 -5.83 10.17 9.97
N ALA A 158 -6.55 10.94 10.81
CA ALA A 158 -6.05 11.32 12.13
C ALA A 158 -5.97 10.14 13.10
N ARG A 159 -6.79 9.10 12.92
CA ARG A 159 -6.71 7.84 13.69
C ARG A 159 -5.64 6.91 13.15
N ALA A 160 -5.25 7.08 11.89
CA ALA A 160 -4.32 6.18 11.25
C ALA A 160 -2.90 6.24 11.86
N ALA A 161 -2.21 5.10 11.88
CA ALA A 161 -0.81 5.05 12.29
C ALA A 161 0.08 5.73 11.22
N THR A 162 1.18 6.34 11.66
CA THR A 162 2.20 6.86 10.74
C THR A 162 2.87 5.70 10.01
N ARG A 163 3.06 5.83 8.69
CA ARG A 163 3.72 4.83 7.84
C ARG A 163 4.79 5.49 6.97
N PRO A 164 5.86 4.76 6.58
CA PRO A 164 6.90 5.31 5.71
C PRO A 164 6.35 5.92 4.42
N VAL A 165 5.33 5.30 3.81
CA VAL A 165 4.68 5.78 2.59
C VAL A 165 3.19 5.97 2.82
N VAL A 166 2.66 7.12 2.40
CA VAL A 166 1.23 7.39 2.34
C VAL A 166 0.87 7.73 0.89
N ILE A 167 -0.18 7.12 0.38
CA ILE A 167 -0.77 7.42 -0.93
C ILE A 167 -2.15 8.03 -0.67
N VAL A 168 -2.45 9.16 -1.29
CA VAL A 168 -3.75 9.84 -1.16
C VAL A 168 -4.40 9.92 -2.53
N ALA A 169 -5.53 9.23 -2.70
CA ALA A 169 -6.41 9.38 -3.85
C ALA A 169 -7.41 10.51 -3.57
N VAL A 170 -7.29 11.61 -4.32
CA VAL A 170 -8.23 12.74 -4.27
C VAL A 170 -9.43 12.44 -5.18
N ASN A 171 -10.21 11.44 -4.78
CA ASN A 171 -11.23 10.76 -5.60
C ASN A 171 -12.67 11.26 -5.38
N GLY A 172 -12.83 12.52 -4.99
CA GLY A 172 -14.15 13.15 -4.86
C GLY A 172 -14.03 14.65 -5.10
N ASP A 173 -15.12 15.31 -5.48
CA ASP A 173 -15.09 16.73 -5.90
C ASP A 173 -15.05 17.73 -4.74
N ASP A 174 -15.19 17.27 -3.50
CA ASP A 174 -15.21 18.12 -2.30
C ASP A 174 -13.81 18.66 -1.94
N ALA A 175 -13.55 19.92 -2.31
CA ALA A 175 -12.28 20.58 -2.03
C ALA A 175 -11.92 20.64 -0.54
N ASP A 176 -12.91 20.73 0.35
CA ASP A 176 -12.69 20.80 1.80
C ASP A 176 -12.22 19.45 2.37
N ALA A 177 -12.72 18.33 1.82
CA ALA A 177 -12.25 17.00 2.18
C ALA A 177 -10.75 16.81 1.87
N ALA A 178 -10.32 17.25 0.69
CA ALA A 178 -8.90 17.21 0.30
C ALA A 178 -8.05 18.17 1.14
N ALA A 179 -8.54 19.38 1.39
CA ALA A 179 -7.88 20.39 2.22
C ALA A 179 -7.70 19.93 3.68
N THR A 180 -8.62 19.12 4.19
CA THR A 180 -8.55 18.55 5.54
C THR A 180 -7.65 17.31 5.58
N ALA A 181 -7.75 16.42 4.59
CA ALA A 181 -7.04 15.15 4.58
C ALA A 181 -5.54 15.30 4.28
N LEU A 182 -5.16 16.15 3.31
CA LEU A 182 -3.77 16.26 2.84
C LEU A 182 -2.77 16.70 3.94
N PRO A 183 -3.06 17.71 4.79
CA PRO A 183 -2.18 18.06 5.90
C PRO A 183 -2.00 16.91 6.90
N VAL A 184 -3.08 16.18 7.21
CA VAL A 184 -3.01 15.03 8.11
C VAL A 184 -2.20 13.90 7.48
N ALA A 185 -2.43 13.59 6.20
CA ALA A 185 -1.67 12.61 5.44
C ALA A 185 -0.17 12.92 5.42
N HIS A 186 0.19 14.20 5.28
CA HIS A 186 1.58 14.65 5.37
C HIS A 186 2.20 14.34 6.74
N THR A 187 1.47 14.47 7.84
CA THR A 187 1.96 14.05 9.18
C THR A 187 2.01 12.54 9.38
N ARG A 188 1.27 11.77 8.58
CA ARG A 188 1.28 10.31 8.58
C ARG A 188 2.35 9.71 7.68
N ALA A 189 2.90 10.49 6.74
CA ALA A 189 3.98 10.07 5.87
C ALA A 189 5.34 10.26 6.54
N GLY A 190 6.06 9.16 6.76
CA GLY A 190 7.40 9.19 7.33
C GLY A 190 8.48 9.60 6.32
N THR A 191 8.35 9.18 5.06
CA THR A 191 9.38 9.42 4.03
C THR A 191 8.81 9.88 2.69
N LEU A 192 7.64 9.38 2.29
CA LEU A 192 7.04 9.66 0.99
C LEU A 192 5.53 9.85 1.13
N LEU A 193 5.03 10.93 0.55
CA LEU A 193 3.62 11.21 0.32
C LEU A 193 3.37 11.23 -1.19
N ILE A 194 2.61 10.28 -1.70
CA ILE A 194 2.13 10.27 -3.08
C ILE A 194 0.70 10.81 -3.08
N VAL A 195 0.40 11.80 -3.93
CA VAL A 195 -0.95 12.33 -4.09
C VAL A 195 -1.40 12.09 -5.52
N CYS A 196 -2.51 11.39 -5.69
CA CYS A 196 -3.13 11.07 -6.97
C CYS A 196 -4.39 11.92 -7.14
N GLY A 197 -4.45 12.75 -8.18
CA GLY A 197 -5.62 13.60 -8.44
C GLY A 197 -5.30 14.86 -9.24
N ASP A 198 -6.25 15.80 -9.26
CA ASP A 198 -6.13 17.01 -10.07
C ASP A 198 -5.00 17.93 -9.56
N PRO A 199 -3.97 18.22 -10.39
CA PRO A 199 -2.83 19.02 -9.97
C PRO A 199 -3.20 20.44 -9.53
N GLN A 200 -4.22 21.06 -10.13
CA GLN A 200 -4.58 22.44 -9.79
C GLN A 200 -5.16 22.49 -8.38
N ARG A 201 -6.07 21.56 -8.06
CA ARG A 201 -6.68 21.43 -6.75
C ARG A 201 -5.67 21.04 -5.67
N ILE A 202 -4.79 20.09 -5.96
CA ILE A 202 -3.77 19.66 -5.00
C ILE A 202 -2.79 20.81 -4.71
N ASN A 203 -2.32 21.52 -5.74
CA ASN A 203 -1.41 22.65 -5.56
C ASN A 203 -2.09 23.84 -4.85
N ALA A 204 -3.40 24.04 -5.04
CA ALA A 204 -4.14 25.04 -4.28
C ALA A 204 -4.13 24.74 -2.77
N VAL A 205 -4.30 23.46 -2.39
CA VAL A 205 -4.23 23.04 -0.98
C VAL A 205 -2.80 23.12 -0.43
N LEU A 206 -1.82 22.57 -1.15
CA LEU A 206 -0.42 22.57 -0.70
C LEU A 206 0.18 23.99 -0.65
N GLY A 207 -0.24 24.86 -1.57
CA GLY A 207 0.19 26.26 -1.61
C GLY A 207 -0.52 27.18 -0.62
N ALA A 208 -1.70 26.81 -0.11
CA ALA A 208 -2.40 27.55 0.94
C ALA A 208 -1.79 27.33 2.35
N GLY A 209 -0.93 26.32 2.50
CA GLY A 209 -0.24 26.00 3.76
C GLY A 209 1.16 26.58 3.92
N VAL A 210 1.63 27.42 2.98
CA VAL A 210 2.95 28.10 2.98
C VAL A 210 2.81 29.59 3.24
#